data_AF-X1B747-F1
#
_entry.id   AF-X1B747-F1
#
_cell.length_a   1.000
_cell.length_b   1.000
_cell.length_c   1.000
_cell.angle_alpha   90.00
_cell.angle_beta   90.00
_cell.angle_gamma   90.00
#
_symmetry.space_group_name_H-M   'P 1'
#
loop_
_entity.id
_entity.type
_entity.pdbx_description
1 polymer ?
#
loop_
_entity_poly.entity_id
_entity_poly.type
_entity_poly.pdbx_seq_one_letter_code
_entity_poly.pdbx_strand_id
1 'polypeptide(L)'
;MVDLPLMYYLLKAVPRGMSLILVGDKDQLPSVGPGTLLRDIIASGRVDIVILDKIFRQKKDSLIVTNAHRINRGDKIIKPEKGDRNSDFYFLYHKDEQKVFEIIMQLCSNRIPKKFKLDPLSSEIQVLSPMYRGLVGVDNLNRNLQEILKQAFPNCMFLLGGKADTGIFLCCY
;
A
#
# COMPACT_ATOMS: atom_id res chain seq x y z
N MET A 1 6.53 7.52 -9.20
CA MET A 1 7.73 6.68 -8.99
C MET A 1 8.89 6.99 -9.95
N VAL A 2 8.69 7.70 -11.06
CA VAL A 2 9.82 8.26 -11.85
C VAL A 2 10.15 9.64 -11.29
N ASP A 3 11.43 9.90 -11.01
CA ASP A 3 11.92 11.20 -10.56
C ASP A 3 12.48 12.02 -11.74
N LEU A 4 12.76 13.31 -11.49
CA LEU A 4 13.20 14.24 -12.53
C LEU A 4 14.47 13.77 -13.27
N PRO A 5 15.54 13.31 -12.58
CA PRO A 5 16.74 12.82 -13.26
C PRO A 5 16.46 11.62 -14.17
N LEU A 6 15.68 10.64 -13.71
CA LEU A 6 15.38 9.45 -14.51
C LEU A 6 14.55 9.80 -15.75
N MET A 7 13.55 10.67 -15.62
CA MET A 7 12.78 11.14 -16.77
C MET A 7 13.64 11.91 -17.77
N TYR A 8 14.56 12.75 -17.30
CA TYR A 8 15.48 13.47 -18.19
C TYR A 8 16.31 12.51 -19.04
N TYR A 9 16.91 11.49 -18.43
CA TYR A 9 17.68 10.49 -19.17
C TYR A 9 16.82 9.64 -20.10
N LEU A 10 15.59 9.29 -19.67
CA LEU A 10 14.63 8.59 -20.52
C LEU A 10 14.33 9.41 -21.78
N LEU A 11 13.92 10.67 -21.63
CA LEU A 11 13.59 11.55 -22.75
C LEU A 11 14.78 11.79 -23.68
N LYS A 12 16.01 11.89 -23.12
CA LYS A 12 17.24 12.00 -23.91
C LYS A 12 17.52 10.75 -24.75
N ALA A 13 17.11 9.58 -24.28
CA ALA A 13 17.26 8.31 -24.99
C ALA A 13 16.14 8.03 -26.00
N VAL A 14 15.03 8.80 -25.98
CA VAL A 14 13.94 8.66 -26.95
C VAL A 14 14.36 9.18 -28.33
N PRO A 15 14.41 8.33 -29.38
CA PRO A 15 14.77 8.78 -30.72
C PRO A 15 13.62 9.57 -31.37
N ARG A 16 13.97 10.38 -32.37
CA ARG A 16 12.99 11.10 -33.18
C ARG A 16 12.07 10.11 -33.91
N GLY A 17 10.77 10.38 -33.89
CA GLY A 17 9.75 9.53 -34.53
C GLY A 17 9.19 8.42 -33.64
N MET A 18 9.73 8.22 -32.44
CA MET A 18 9.14 7.30 -31.47
C MET A 18 7.97 7.95 -30.74
N SER A 19 6.88 7.20 -30.54
CA SER A 19 5.77 7.61 -29.68
C SER A 19 6.05 7.21 -28.23
N LEU A 20 5.93 8.15 -27.30
CA LEU A 20 6.06 7.91 -25.86
C LEU A 20 4.69 8.04 -25.20
N ILE A 21 4.25 6.99 -24.52
CA ILE A 21 3.02 7.00 -23.72
C ILE A 21 3.41 6.92 -22.25
N LEU A 22 3.02 7.93 -21.47
CA LEU A 22 3.21 7.96 -20.03
C LEU A 22 1.93 7.52 -19.34
N VAL A 23 2.03 6.52 -18.46
CA VAL A 23 0.90 6.00 -17.69
C VAL A 23 1.23 6.11 -16.21
N GLY A 24 0.31 6.64 -15.41
CA GLY A 24 0.46 6.71 -13.97
C GLY A 24 -0.81 7.23 -13.31
N ASP A 25 -0.82 7.16 -11.98
CA ASP A 25 -1.91 7.66 -11.15
C ASP A 25 -1.59 9.09 -10.67
N LYS A 26 -2.50 10.03 -10.97
CA LYS A 26 -2.37 11.45 -10.60
C LYS A 26 -2.46 11.69 -9.08
N ASP A 27 -3.10 10.76 -8.36
CA ASP A 27 -3.36 10.85 -6.92
C ASP A 27 -2.38 10.00 -6.10
N GLN A 28 -1.41 9.34 -6.75
CA GLN A 28 -0.33 8.61 -6.06
C GLN A 28 0.59 9.58 -5.32
N LEU A 29 1.22 9.08 -4.25
CA LEU A 29 2.31 9.79 -3.57
C LEU A 29 3.40 10.22 -4.56
N PRO A 30 4.02 11.40 -4.32
CA PRO A 30 5.13 11.86 -5.16
C PRO A 30 6.28 10.86 -5.13
N SER A 31 7.14 10.93 -6.15
CA SER A 31 8.40 10.18 -6.15
C SER A 31 9.25 10.57 -4.94
N VAL A 32 10.05 9.63 -4.41
CA VAL A 32 11.00 9.91 -3.32
C VAL A 32 12.07 10.91 -3.76
N GLY A 33 12.52 10.77 -5.01
CA GLY A 33 13.40 11.73 -5.67
C GLY A 33 12.71 13.04 -6.03
N PRO A 34 13.47 14.07 -6.42
CA PRO A 34 12.93 15.41 -6.65
C PRO A 34 11.96 15.46 -7.84
N GLY A 35 10.92 16.28 -7.68
CA GLY A 35 9.97 16.65 -8.72
C GLY A 35 8.63 15.90 -8.67
N THR A 36 7.59 16.54 -9.22
CA THR A 36 6.23 16.01 -9.33
C THR A 36 5.82 15.82 -10.79
N LEU A 37 6.70 15.17 -11.55
CA LEU A 37 6.65 15.03 -13.01
C LEU A 37 5.26 14.83 -13.61
N LEU A 38 4.57 13.76 -13.24
CA LEU A 38 3.28 13.42 -13.85
C LEU A 38 2.24 14.53 -13.62
N ARG A 39 2.19 15.06 -12.39
CA ARG A 39 1.31 16.17 -12.02
C ARG A 39 1.68 17.44 -12.80
N ASP A 40 2.97 17.75 -12.91
CA ASP A 40 3.45 18.96 -13.59
C ASP A 40 3.22 18.89 -15.11
N ILE A 41 3.42 17.71 -15.71
CA ILE A 41 3.11 17.44 -17.11
C ILE A 41 1.61 17.62 -17.37
N ILE A 42 0.75 17.04 -16.52
CA ILE A 42 -0.70 17.19 -16.61
C ILE A 42 -1.11 18.67 -16.49
N ALA A 43 -0.57 19.37 -15.50
CA ALA A 43 -0.87 20.78 -15.25
C ALA A 43 -0.36 21.72 -16.36
N SER A 44 0.67 21.31 -17.11
CA SER A 44 1.26 22.14 -18.17
C SER A 44 0.32 22.38 -19.36
N GLY A 45 -0.67 21.50 -19.58
CA GLY A 45 -1.56 21.54 -20.73
C GLY A 45 -0.86 21.42 -22.09
N ARG A 46 0.39 20.95 -22.14
CA ARG A 46 1.20 20.90 -23.37
C ARG A 46 1.23 19.55 -24.09
N VAL A 47 0.67 18.52 -23.46
CA VAL A 47 0.59 17.17 -24.00
C VAL A 47 -0.84 16.69 -23.94
N ASP A 48 -1.21 15.81 -24.87
CA ASP A 48 -2.51 15.15 -24.87
C ASP A 48 -2.66 14.26 -23.64
N ILE A 49 -3.75 14.43 -22.91
CA ILE A 49 -4.01 13.72 -21.65
C ILE A 49 -5.35 13.01 -21.77
N VAL A 50 -5.34 11.72 -21.42
CA VAL A 50 -6.55 10.92 -21.25
C VAL A 50 -6.63 10.49 -19.79
N ILE A 51 -7.71 10.88 -19.12
CA ILE A 51 -7.99 10.47 -17.74
C ILE A 51 -8.98 9.32 -17.76
N LEU A 52 -8.58 8.20 -17.14
CA LEU A 52 -9.45 7.03 -16.97
C LEU A 52 -10.17 7.16 -15.62
N ASP A 53 -11.46 7.50 -15.65
CA ASP A 53 -12.29 7.74 -14.47
C ASP A 53 -13.22 6.57 -14.10
N LYS A 54 -13.36 5.59 -15.00
CA LYS A 54 -14.26 4.45 -14.83
C LYS A 54 -13.54 3.23 -14.26
N ILE A 55 -13.98 2.78 -13.08
CA ILE A 55 -13.49 1.58 -12.42
C ILE A 55 -14.30 0.37 -12.88
N PHE A 56 -13.63 -0.61 -13.47
CA PHE A 56 -14.24 -1.88 -13.92
C PHE A 56 -13.93 -3.07 -13.01
N ARG A 57 -13.00 -2.92 -12.05
CA ARG A 57 -12.34 -4.05 -11.38
C ARG A 57 -13.16 -4.70 -10.25
N GLN A 58 -14.19 -4.04 -9.68
CA GLN A 58 -14.82 -4.49 -8.42
C GLN A 58 -16.33 -4.14 -8.32
N LYS A 59 -17.07 -4.89 -7.48
CA LYS A 59 -18.51 -4.68 -7.18
C LYS A 59 -18.76 -3.23 -6.78
N LYS A 60 -19.88 -2.65 -7.23
CA LYS A 60 -20.31 -1.25 -6.99
C LYS A 60 -20.32 -0.81 -5.51
N ASP A 61 -20.21 -1.73 -4.56
CA ASP A 61 -20.41 -1.49 -3.12
C ASP A 61 -19.14 -1.68 -2.25
N SER A 62 -17.93 -1.67 -2.83
CA SER A 62 -16.68 -1.75 -2.04
C SER A 62 -16.45 -0.49 -1.20
N LEU A 63 -16.29 -0.65 0.12
CA LEU A 63 -15.98 0.48 1.01
C LEU A 63 -14.53 0.93 0.86
N ILE A 64 -13.60 0.06 0.46
CA ILE A 64 -12.20 0.43 0.16
C ILE A 64 -12.18 1.47 -0.97
N VAL A 65 -12.81 1.16 -2.11
CA VAL A 65 -12.85 2.05 -3.28
C VAL A 65 -13.57 3.35 -2.95
N THR A 66 -14.73 3.24 -2.30
CA THR A 66 -15.51 4.40 -1.89
C THR A 66 -14.71 5.33 -0.98
N ASN A 67 -14.01 4.77 0.02
CA ASN A 67 -13.21 5.57 0.94
C ASN A 67 -11.95 6.16 0.29
N ALA A 68 -11.32 5.48 -0.67
CA ALA A 68 -10.20 6.04 -1.43
C ALA A 68 -10.60 7.33 -2.15
N HIS A 69 -11.73 7.33 -2.87
CA HIS A 69 -12.24 8.54 -3.53
C HIS A 69 -12.63 9.65 -2.55
N ARG A 70 -13.09 9.29 -1.34
CA ARG A 70 -13.44 10.26 -0.29
C ARG A 70 -12.19 10.91 0.30
N ILE A 71 -11.15 10.13 0.58
CA ILE A 71 -9.86 10.65 1.05
C ILE A 71 -9.26 11.62 0.02
N ASN A 72 -9.26 11.27 -1.27
CA ASN A 72 -8.75 12.17 -2.33
C ASN A 72 -9.54 13.50 -2.43
N ARG A 73 -10.81 13.51 -2.01
CA ARG A 73 -11.67 14.71 -1.96
C ARG A 73 -11.62 15.46 -0.63
N GLY A 74 -10.92 14.95 0.38
CA GLY A 74 -10.91 15.50 1.74
C GLY A 74 -12.18 15.19 2.54
N ASP A 75 -13.01 14.24 2.08
CA ASP A 75 -14.23 13.82 2.75
C ASP A 75 -13.95 12.83 3.89
N LYS A 76 -14.85 12.80 4.89
CA LYS A 76 -14.79 11.80 5.98
C LYS A 76 -15.03 10.38 5.46
N ILE A 77 -14.27 9.41 5.98
CA ILE A 77 -14.46 7.98 5.68
C ILE A 77 -15.81 7.45 6.16
N ILE A 78 -16.37 6.49 5.42
CA ILE A 78 -17.54 5.72 5.78
C ILE A 78 -17.07 4.44 6.47
N LYS A 79 -17.65 4.15 7.63
CA LYS A 79 -17.40 2.91 8.37
C LYS A 79 -18.46 1.88 8.00
N PRO A 80 -18.13 0.58 8.01
CA PRO A 80 -19.15 -0.45 7.85
C PRO A 80 -20.19 -0.40 8.98
N GLU A 81 -21.37 -0.95 8.69
CA GLU A 81 -22.39 -1.16 9.70
C GLU A 81 -21.86 -2.07 10.83
N LYS A 82 -22.35 -1.84 12.05
CA LYS A 82 -21.89 -2.62 13.20
C LYS A 82 -22.25 -4.10 12.99
N GLY A 83 -21.21 -4.95 12.97
CA GLY A 83 -21.37 -6.38 12.84
C GLY A 83 -21.34 -6.91 11.40
N ASP A 84 -21.11 -6.05 10.41
CA ASP A 84 -20.90 -6.51 9.03
C ASP A 84 -19.59 -7.33 8.92
N ARG A 85 -19.77 -8.65 8.82
CA ARG A 85 -18.67 -9.62 8.69
C ARG A 85 -18.14 -9.69 7.26
N ASN A 86 -18.91 -9.23 6.28
CA ASN A 86 -18.58 -9.28 4.86
C ASN A 86 -17.96 -7.97 4.35
N SER A 87 -17.87 -6.95 5.19
CA SER A 87 -17.16 -5.73 4.86
C SER A 87 -15.70 -5.99 4.46
N ASP A 88 -15.26 -5.27 3.43
CA ASP A 88 -13.90 -5.25 2.93
C ASP A 88 -13.04 -4.16 3.60
N PHE A 89 -13.64 -3.23 4.36
CA PHE A 89 -12.94 -2.12 5.01
C PHE A 89 -13.23 -2.04 6.51
N TYR A 90 -12.18 -2.00 7.31
CA TYR A 90 -12.28 -1.83 8.76
C TYR A 90 -11.42 -0.65 9.21
N PHE A 91 -11.99 0.22 10.05
CA PHE A 91 -11.26 1.34 10.64
C PHE A 91 -11.24 1.23 12.15
N LEU A 92 -10.06 0.94 12.70
CA LEU A 92 -9.81 0.84 14.14
C LEU A 92 -9.00 2.05 14.58
N TYR A 93 -9.57 2.86 15.47
CA TYR A 93 -8.89 4.01 16.05
C TYR A 93 -8.62 3.76 17.52
N HIS A 94 -7.39 3.99 17.94
CA HIS A 94 -6.99 3.92 19.33
C HIS A 94 -5.95 5.01 19.62
N LYS A 95 -6.03 5.67 20.78
CA LYS A 95 -5.09 6.73 21.18
C LYS A 95 -3.77 6.19 21.74
N ASP A 96 -3.85 5.03 22.38
CA ASP A 96 -2.72 4.31 22.96
C ASP A 96 -2.04 3.45 21.90
N GLU A 97 -0.78 3.76 21.62
CA GLU A 97 0.07 3.07 20.63
C GLU A 97 0.31 1.61 21.00
N GLN A 98 0.42 1.28 22.30
CA GLN A 98 0.64 -0.09 22.78
C GLN A 98 -0.52 -1.00 22.40
N LYS A 99 -1.75 -0.51 22.61
CA LYS A 99 -2.95 -1.25 22.22
C LYS A 99 -3.07 -1.40 20.70
N VAL A 100 -2.64 -0.40 19.91
CA VAL A 100 -2.59 -0.53 18.45
C VAL A 100 -1.63 -1.65 18.05
N PHE A 101 -0.44 -1.66 18.63
CA PHE A 101 0.56 -2.70 18.40
C PHE A 101 0.03 -4.11 18.71
N GLU A 102 -0.58 -4.30 19.89
CA GLU A 102 -1.19 -5.58 20.29
C GLU A 102 -2.31 -6.03 19.33
N ILE A 103 -3.16 -5.09 18.90
CA ILE A 103 -4.22 -5.35 17.93
C ILE A 103 -3.62 -5.81 16.59
N ILE A 104 -2.57 -5.15 16.08
CA ILE A 104 -1.90 -5.53 14.83
C ILE A 104 -1.34 -6.95 14.95
N MET A 105 -0.64 -7.27 16.04
CA MET A 105 -0.08 -8.61 16.27
C MET A 105 -1.20 -9.66 16.26
N GLN A 106 -2.32 -9.40 16.92
CA GLN A 106 -3.46 -10.32 16.96
C GLN A 106 -4.15 -10.48 15.58
N LEU A 107 -4.26 -9.38 14.83
CA LEU A 107 -4.89 -9.39 13.50
C LEU A 107 -4.10 -10.28 12.54
N CYS A 108 -2.78 -10.08 12.47
CA CYS A 108 -1.92 -10.75 11.51
C CYS A 108 -1.67 -12.22 11.85
N SER A 109 -1.47 -12.54 13.14
CA SER A 109 -1.16 -13.92 13.55
C SER A 109 -2.37 -14.84 13.61
N ASN A 110 -3.59 -14.29 13.76
CA ASN A 110 -4.75 -15.09 14.15
C ASN A 110 -6.04 -14.69 13.43
N ARG A 111 -6.51 -13.44 13.58
CA ARG A 111 -7.87 -13.08 13.11
C ARG A 111 -8.00 -13.06 11.59
N ILE A 112 -7.06 -12.44 10.88
CA ILE A 112 -7.08 -12.34 9.41
C ILE A 112 -6.84 -13.72 8.77
N PRO A 113 -5.78 -14.48 9.15
CA PRO A 113 -5.58 -15.83 8.60
C PRO A 113 -6.80 -16.72 8.78
N LYS A 114 -7.41 -16.74 9.97
CA LYS A 114 -8.61 -17.55 10.23
C LYS A 114 -9.83 -17.09 9.43
N LYS A 115 -10.05 -15.77 9.30
CA LYS A 115 -11.21 -15.22 8.58
C LYS A 115 -11.14 -15.57 7.09
N PHE A 116 -9.96 -15.47 6.49
CA PHE A 116 -9.75 -15.69 5.06
C PHE A 116 -9.27 -17.11 4.71
N LYS A 117 -9.11 -17.98 5.71
CA LYS A 117 -8.56 -19.35 5.56
C LYS A 117 -7.19 -19.35 4.88
N LEU A 118 -6.37 -18.37 5.23
CA LEU A 118 -5.01 -18.21 4.74
C LEU A 118 -4.02 -18.79 5.74
N ASP A 119 -2.86 -19.20 5.25
CA ASP A 119 -1.70 -19.43 6.10
C ASP A 119 -1.27 -18.08 6.73
N PRO A 120 -0.97 -17.99 8.03
CA PRO A 120 -0.37 -16.80 8.62
C PRO A 120 0.93 -16.32 7.94
N LEU A 121 1.62 -17.21 7.23
CA LEU A 121 2.79 -16.93 6.40
C LEU A 121 2.44 -16.58 4.94
N SER A 122 1.16 -16.53 4.58
CA SER A 122 0.73 -16.24 3.22
C SER A 122 1.15 -14.83 2.80
N SER A 123 1.67 -14.73 1.58
CA SER A 123 1.98 -13.46 0.90
C SER A 123 0.73 -12.62 0.60
N GLU A 124 -0.47 -13.19 0.79
CA GLU A 124 -1.74 -12.48 0.66
C GLU A 124 -2.03 -11.52 1.83
N ILE A 125 -1.24 -11.58 2.91
CA ILE A 125 -1.35 -10.68 4.06
C ILE A 125 -0.15 -9.73 4.09
N GLN A 126 -0.40 -8.43 3.97
CA GLN A 126 0.63 -7.40 4.05
C GLN A 126 0.29 -6.37 5.12
N VAL A 127 1.29 -6.02 5.94
CA VAL A 127 1.20 -4.93 6.93
C VAL A 127 1.97 -3.73 6.40
N LEU A 128 1.31 -2.58 6.33
CA LEU A 128 1.90 -1.32 5.90
C LEU A 128 1.98 -0.38 7.10
N SER A 129 3.13 0.29 7.28
CA SER A 129 3.32 1.32 8.29
C SER A 129 3.97 2.55 7.66
N PRO A 130 3.52 3.78 8.00
CA PRO A 130 4.09 5.00 7.44
C PRO A 130 5.47 5.36 8.03
N MET A 131 5.89 4.68 9.10
CA MET A 131 7.14 4.98 9.81
C MET A 131 8.03 3.73 9.93
N TYR A 132 9.34 3.91 9.77
CA TYR A 132 10.31 2.83 10.00
C TYR A 132 10.50 2.52 11.49
N ARG A 133 10.64 3.58 12.30
CA ARG A 133 10.88 3.51 13.75
C ARG A 133 9.60 3.74 14.55
N GLY A 134 9.65 3.42 15.85
CA GLY A 134 8.53 3.52 16.76
C GLY A 134 7.92 2.16 17.08
N LEU A 135 6.95 2.12 17.98
CA LEU A 135 6.36 0.87 18.44
C LEU A 135 5.54 0.20 17.33
N VAL A 136 4.82 1.00 16.54
CA VAL A 136 4.12 0.55 15.32
C VAL A 136 4.93 0.81 14.04
N GLY A 137 6.25 0.99 14.16
CA GLY A 137 7.15 1.15 13.04
C GLY A 137 7.51 -0.17 12.36
N VAL A 138 7.89 -0.12 11.08
CA VAL A 138 8.28 -1.29 10.27
C VAL A 138 9.28 -2.20 11.00
N ASP A 139 10.33 -1.63 11.60
CA ASP A 139 11.40 -2.41 12.23
C ASP A 139 10.88 -3.24 13.42
N ASN A 140 10.05 -2.62 14.27
CA ASN A 140 9.52 -3.27 15.45
C ASN A 140 8.42 -4.28 15.09
N LEU A 141 7.52 -3.92 14.16
CA LEU A 141 6.48 -4.83 13.67
C LEU A 141 7.09 -6.08 13.04
N ASN A 142 8.11 -5.93 12.19
CA ASN A 142 8.80 -7.06 11.57
C ASN A 142 9.41 -8.00 12.60
N ARG A 143 10.14 -7.46 13.59
CA ARG A 143 10.78 -8.27 14.63
C ARG A 143 9.75 -9.11 15.40
N ASN A 144 8.69 -8.47 15.90
CA ASN A 144 7.70 -9.12 16.74
C ASN A 144 6.83 -10.12 15.96
N LEU A 145 6.41 -9.78 14.74
CA LEU A 145 5.69 -10.73 13.88
C LEU A 145 6.54 -11.95 13.55
N GLN A 146 7.84 -11.76 13.27
CA GLN A 146 8.74 -12.88 13.04
C GLN A 146 8.88 -13.78 14.26
N GLU A 147 9.02 -13.22 15.46
CA GLU A 147 9.11 -14.01 16.70
C GLU A 147 7.85 -14.86 16.92
N ILE A 148 6.67 -14.25 16.78
CA ILE A 148 5.38 -14.94 16.92
C ILE A 148 5.23 -16.05 15.86
N LEU A 149 5.55 -15.75 14.61
CA LEU A 149 5.39 -16.70 13.51
C LEU A 149 6.45 -17.81 13.56
N LYS A 150 7.69 -17.54 14.00
CA LYS A 150 8.71 -18.57 14.23
C LYS A 150 8.31 -19.57 15.30
N GLN A 151 7.68 -19.11 16.39
CA GLN A 151 7.17 -20.00 17.44
C GLN A 151 6.08 -20.93 16.90
N ALA A 152 5.23 -20.43 16.01
CA ALA A 152 4.20 -21.24 15.35
C ALA A 152 4.75 -22.17 14.25
N PHE A 153 5.84 -21.76 13.58
CA PHE A 153 6.44 -22.45 12.43
C PHE A 153 7.97 -22.51 12.54
N PRO A 154 8.52 -23.37 13.42
CA PRO A 154 9.95 -23.39 13.75
C PRO A 154 10.88 -23.78 12.59
N ASN A 155 10.36 -24.43 11.54
CA ASN A 155 11.13 -24.90 10.39
C ASN A 155 11.09 -23.95 9.18
N CYS A 156 10.40 -22.82 9.27
CA CYS A 156 10.34 -21.83 8.19
C CYS A 156 11.50 -20.83 8.30
N MET A 157 12.20 -20.59 7.18
CA MET A 157 13.22 -19.55 7.11
C MET A 157 12.54 -18.19 6.89
N PHE A 158 12.65 -17.30 7.87
CA PHE A 158 12.09 -15.94 7.80
C PHE A 158 13.17 -14.96 7.33
N LEU A 159 13.02 -14.39 6.14
CA LEU A 159 13.90 -13.33 5.63
C LEU A 159 13.37 -11.95 6.03
N LEU A 160 14.26 -11.10 6.57
CA LEU A 160 13.98 -9.70 6.86
C LEU A 160 14.10 -8.88 5.56
N GLY A 161 12.99 -8.41 5.02
CA GLY A 161 12.97 -7.41 3.95
C GLY A 161 13.33 -6.03 4.50
N GLY A 162 14.62 -5.75 4.65
CA GLY A 162 15.13 -4.48 5.16
C GLY A 162 16.25 -3.95 4.28
N LYS A 163 15.87 -3.22 3.21
CA LYS A 163 16.66 -2.21 2.46
C LYS A 163 16.14 -2.09 1.01
N ALA A 164 14.91 -1.62 0.84
CA ALA A 164 14.42 -0.94 -0.37
C ALA A 164 12.93 -0.61 -0.17
N ASP A 165 12.62 0.63 0.25
CA ASP A 165 11.38 1.41 0.10
C ASP A 165 10.00 0.75 -0.12
N THR A 166 9.78 -0.47 0.32
CA THR A 166 8.51 -1.19 0.20
C THR A 166 8.40 -2.23 1.30
N GLY A 167 7.29 -2.18 2.04
CA GLY A 167 7.02 -3.08 3.16
C GLY A 167 6.98 -4.54 2.74
N ILE A 168 7.36 -5.40 3.69
CA ILE A 168 7.18 -6.87 3.75
C ILE A 168 6.83 -7.51 2.40
N PHE A 169 7.86 -7.93 1.66
CA PHE A 169 7.75 -8.94 0.61
C PHE A 169 7.96 -10.32 1.24
N LEU A 170 6.87 -11.08 1.41
CA LEU A 170 6.96 -12.54 1.41
C LEU A 170 6.75 -12.97 -0.03
N CYS A 171 7.84 -13.25 -0.74
CA CYS A 171 7.82 -13.81 -2.08
C CYS A 171 8.53 -15.17 -1.99
N CYS A 172 7.88 -16.24 -2.45
CA CYS A 172 8.55 -17.38 -3.08
C CYS A 172 7.54 -18.14 -3.95
N TYR A 173 8.03 -18.59 -5.10
CA TYR A 173 7.34 -19.23 -6.24
C TYR A 173 6.35 -20.34 -5.89
#